data_AF-A0A7V2MV50-F1
#
_entry.id   AF-A0A7V2MV50-F1
#
_cell.length_a   1.000
_cell.length_b   1.000
_cell.length_c   1.000
_cell.angle_alpha   90.00
_cell.angle_beta   90.00
_cell.angle_gamma   90.00
#
_symmetry.space_group_name_H-M   'P 1'
#
loop_
_entity.id
_entity.type
_entity.pdbx_description
1 polymer ?
#
loop_
_entity_poly.entity_id
_entity_poly.type
_entity_poly.pdbx_seq_one_letter_code
_entity_poly.pdbx_strand_id
1 'polypeptide(L)'
;MPGGGPPAAPGRRGGAGPGARPGLRRPHGGRARRPRDRGGGPAPGRPRGGPRHLRDHGDHPGAPRGRPPARHARGPRGRLPAHRPRGGHRGRAPLPGRRRHLRGRPGGGGRPRDPAPRGRDRSRPRHRGARGGPERGAARADRGRRDHALQERRLGARRPGDRAPGRRARPRGRRRRRARAVTRYADVVIVGGGVTGASLAYHLTLRGVRRVVVLERRFLAAGGTGRSVGVIRQLYPTPEATRMVVRSLAVFREFAERVGAPSGFVASGVLIAVPAALADRLEGALARQRALGARVERLAPDAVGRVDGRLDPGDAAALLWEPDAGYADPAAVTAGFAAAARRRGARIEQGAEVVGILRAGDRVAGVVTATGERIAAPLVVNAAGLWARDVARLAGLDLPIVVGRHPVIVLERDPDFGPPHPVYLDLAGGAYLRPETGGLTLAGALTEDETRHPMDPAQLGSEVGLEEATPRLARAARALPRLGEARVRRGYAGAFDITPDWMPILDETPLAGFWVAAGMSGHGFKLAPAIGEMLAARLTGATPPVSPAPFRLDRFAAGARPGATLVASYLG
;
A
#
# COMPACT_ATOMS: atom_id res chain seq x y z
N MET A 1 62.63 32.02 -12.54
CA MET A 1 63.32 31.10 -11.62
C MET A 1 62.28 30.35 -10.81
N PRO A 2 62.47 29.04 -10.63
CA PRO A 2 61.45 27.99 -10.82
C PRO A 2 61.25 27.16 -9.53
N GLY A 3 60.33 26.21 -9.46
CA GLY A 3 60.52 24.82 -9.90
C GLY A 3 59.87 23.88 -8.86
N GLY A 4 59.43 22.66 -9.16
CA GLY A 4 59.59 21.85 -10.35
C GLY A 4 58.42 20.86 -10.48
N GLY A 5 58.17 20.44 -11.71
CA GLY A 5 57.12 19.50 -12.10
C GLY A 5 57.48 18.02 -11.90
N PRO A 6 56.57 17.12 -12.35
CA PRO A 6 56.81 15.68 -12.48
C PRO A 6 57.58 15.39 -13.79
N PRO A 7 58.12 14.17 -14.07
CA PRO A 7 57.28 13.12 -14.72
C PRO A 7 57.79 11.65 -14.66
N ALA A 8 56.95 10.78 -15.24
CA ALA A 8 57.27 9.63 -16.11
C ALA A 8 57.59 8.22 -15.53
N ALA A 9 56.77 7.26 -15.98
CA ALA A 9 57.20 5.89 -16.33
C ALA A 9 57.87 5.89 -17.72
N PRO A 10 58.71 4.89 -18.08
CA PRO A 10 58.20 3.76 -18.88
C PRO A 10 58.99 2.43 -18.75
N GLY A 11 58.41 1.31 -19.24
CA GLY A 11 59.19 0.09 -19.51
C GLY A 11 58.38 -1.17 -19.82
N ARG A 12 58.23 -1.48 -21.11
CA ARG A 12 57.71 -2.75 -21.68
C ARG A 12 58.80 -3.83 -21.78
N ARG A 13 58.43 -5.12 -21.67
CA ARG A 13 58.85 -6.27 -22.52
C ARG A 13 57.76 -7.36 -22.38
N GLY A 14 56.95 -7.67 -23.40
CA GLY A 14 57.18 -8.67 -24.48
C GLY A 14 56.32 -9.92 -24.16
N GLY A 15 55.46 -10.53 -24.97
CA GLY A 15 55.25 -10.52 -26.41
C GLY A 15 55.49 -11.92 -26.98
N ALA A 16 54.44 -12.76 -27.12
CA ALA A 16 54.36 -13.87 -28.09
C ALA A 16 52.92 -14.42 -28.17
N GLY A 17 52.34 -14.42 -29.37
CA GLY A 17 51.04 -15.02 -29.71
C GLY A 17 51.17 -16.46 -30.24
N PRO A 18 50.38 -16.86 -31.24
CA PRO A 18 49.20 -17.72 -31.09
C PRO A 18 49.35 -19.12 -31.73
N GLY A 19 48.50 -20.08 -31.36
CA GLY A 19 48.50 -21.43 -31.94
C GLY A 19 47.11 -22.08 -31.94
N ALA A 20 46.72 -22.60 -33.10
CA ALA A 20 45.39 -23.05 -33.50
C ALA A 20 45.03 -24.50 -33.06
N ARG A 21 43.75 -24.85 -33.27
CA ARG A 21 43.10 -26.18 -33.16
C ARG A 21 43.82 -27.29 -33.95
N PRO A 22 43.63 -28.58 -33.63
CA PRO A 22 42.47 -29.42 -34.05
C PRO A 22 41.96 -30.29 -32.86
N GLY A 23 40.84 -31.03 -32.82
CA GLY A 23 39.94 -31.64 -33.79
C GLY A 23 39.59 -33.06 -33.27
N LEU A 24 38.31 -33.48 -33.35
CA LEU A 24 37.80 -34.88 -33.31
C LEU A 24 37.92 -35.63 -31.94
N ARG A 25 36.89 -36.27 -31.35
CA ARG A 25 35.96 -37.29 -31.88
C ARG A 25 34.82 -37.58 -30.87
N ARG A 26 33.65 -37.96 -31.40
CA ARG A 26 32.52 -38.62 -30.69
C ARG A 26 32.89 -40.04 -30.24
N PRO A 27 32.00 -40.69 -29.46
CA PRO A 27 31.36 -41.88 -30.02
C PRO A 27 29.83 -41.88 -29.92
N HIS A 28 29.23 -42.50 -30.94
CA HIS A 28 27.84 -42.93 -31.05
C HIS A 28 27.71 -44.41 -30.66
N GLY A 29 26.49 -44.82 -30.30
CA GLY A 29 25.98 -46.20 -30.43
C GLY A 29 25.77 -46.89 -29.07
N GLY A 30 24.64 -47.52 -28.76
CA GLY A 30 23.55 -47.95 -29.60
C GLY A 30 22.35 -48.49 -28.80
N ARG A 31 21.28 -48.75 -29.53
CA ARG A 31 20.01 -49.35 -29.11
C ARG A 31 20.16 -50.86 -28.84
N ALA A 32 19.39 -51.41 -27.88
CA ALA A 32 18.72 -52.71 -27.95
C ALA A 32 17.79 -52.85 -26.72
N ARG A 33 16.46 -52.89 -26.90
CA ARG A 33 15.56 -54.07 -27.05
C ARG A 33 15.17 -54.75 -25.72
N ARG A 34 13.85 -54.97 -25.62
CA ARG A 34 13.08 -55.62 -24.54
C ARG A 34 13.54 -57.06 -24.24
N PRO A 35 13.04 -57.63 -23.12
CA PRO A 35 12.01 -58.67 -23.28
C PRO A 35 10.75 -58.47 -22.42
N ARG A 36 9.69 -59.15 -22.86
CA ARG A 36 8.39 -59.36 -22.20
C ARG A 36 8.48 -60.59 -21.29
N ASP A 37 7.78 -60.57 -20.16
CA ASP A 37 6.80 -61.59 -19.70
C ASP A 37 6.21 -61.13 -18.34
N ARG A 38 4.89 -60.89 -18.21
CA ARG A 38 3.73 -61.79 -18.00
C ARG A 38 3.43 -62.06 -16.51
N GLY A 39 2.14 -61.91 -16.17
CA GLY A 39 1.52 -62.13 -14.85
C GLY A 39 1.13 -60.78 -14.23
N GLY A 40 -0.12 -60.41 -13.96
CA GLY A 40 -1.42 -61.06 -13.77
C GLY A 40 -2.24 -60.05 -12.93
N GLY A 41 -3.51 -59.79 -13.27
CA GLY A 41 -4.35 -58.76 -12.62
C GLY A 41 -4.75 -59.08 -11.16
N PRO A 42 -5.81 -58.47 -10.58
CA PRO A 42 -6.76 -57.50 -11.11
C PRO A 42 -6.99 -56.24 -10.22
N ALA A 43 -7.81 -55.30 -10.71
CA ALA A 43 -8.36 -54.16 -9.97
C ALA A 43 -9.33 -54.59 -8.84
N PRO A 44 -9.55 -53.73 -7.84
CA PRO A 44 -10.84 -53.00 -7.72
C PRO A 44 -10.60 -51.56 -7.20
N GLY A 45 -11.51 -50.59 -7.13
CA GLY A 45 -12.97 -50.53 -7.11
C GLY A 45 -13.33 -49.30 -6.24
N ARG A 46 -14.28 -48.48 -6.68
CA ARG A 46 -14.80 -47.31 -5.92
C ARG A 46 -15.38 -47.72 -4.56
N PRO A 47 -15.49 -46.79 -3.59
CA PRO A 47 -16.61 -46.83 -2.66
C PRO A 47 -17.52 -45.61 -2.81
N ARG A 48 -18.80 -45.90 -3.07
CA ARG A 48 -19.95 -45.15 -2.56
C ARG A 48 -20.44 -45.89 -1.32
N GLY A 49 -20.80 -45.18 -0.25
CA GLY A 49 -21.51 -45.73 0.89
C GLY A 49 -21.39 -44.83 2.12
N GLY A 50 -22.52 -44.27 2.58
CA GLY A 50 -22.62 -43.56 3.87
C GLY A 50 -22.84 -44.52 5.05
N PRO A 51 -23.03 -43.98 6.26
CA PRO A 51 -24.05 -44.48 7.20
C PRO A 51 -24.82 -43.31 7.85
N ARG A 52 -26.17 -43.32 7.93
CA ARG A 52 -27.05 -43.96 8.94
C ARG A 52 -26.89 -43.44 10.38
N HIS A 53 -27.99 -42.87 10.85
CA HIS A 53 -28.35 -42.51 12.23
C HIS A 53 -28.49 -43.72 13.17
N LEU A 54 -28.14 -43.52 14.44
CA LEU A 54 -28.76 -44.05 15.68
C LEU A 54 -28.18 -43.19 16.83
N ARG A 55 -28.98 -42.27 17.40
CA ARG A 55 -29.69 -42.36 18.70
C ARG A 55 -28.75 -42.61 19.89
N ASP A 56 -28.59 -41.58 20.72
CA ASP A 56 -28.66 -41.79 22.17
C ASP A 56 -29.36 -40.60 22.86
N HIS A 57 -30.11 -40.93 23.90
CA HIS A 57 -31.09 -40.11 24.63
C HIS A 57 -30.52 -39.63 25.98
N GLY A 58 -31.10 -38.54 26.49
CA GLY A 58 -31.22 -38.21 27.92
C GLY A 58 -30.18 -37.20 28.43
N ASP A 59 -30.49 -36.23 29.28
CA ASP A 59 -31.75 -35.73 29.84
C ASP A 59 -31.46 -34.36 30.47
N HIS A 60 -32.41 -33.43 30.36
CA HIS A 60 -32.52 -32.25 31.22
C HIS A 60 -33.36 -32.62 32.45
N PRO A 61 -33.08 -32.03 33.62
CA PRO A 61 -33.92 -30.91 34.11
C PRO A 61 -33.06 -29.89 34.91
N GLY A 62 -33.49 -28.70 35.31
CA GLY A 62 -34.76 -27.98 35.29
C GLY A 62 -34.53 -26.68 36.08
N ALA A 63 -35.18 -25.60 35.66
CA ALA A 63 -35.22 -24.34 36.41
C ALA A 63 -36.10 -24.48 37.68
N PRO A 64 -36.01 -23.52 38.61
CA PRO A 64 -37.26 -22.87 39.01
C PRO A 64 -37.18 -21.34 39.14
N ARG A 65 -38.38 -20.76 39.04
CA ARG A 65 -38.76 -19.36 39.14
C ARG A 65 -38.74 -18.87 40.61
N GLY A 66 -38.50 -17.58 40.81
CA GLY A 66 -38.87 -16.88 42.06
C GLY A 66 -38.32 -15.45 42.18
N ARG A 67 -39.23 -14.46 42.22
CA ARG A 67 -39.06 -13.06 42.72
C ARG A 67 -40.19 -12.85 43.76
N PRO A 68 -40.21 -11.77 44.57
CA PRO A 68 -39.20 -11.06 45.37
C PRO A 68 -39.65 -10.97 46.87
N PRO A 69 -39.10 -10.10 47.76
CA PRO A 69 -39.62 -8.73 47.88
C PRO A 69 -38.58 -7.66 48.33
N ALA A 70 -39.09 -6.45 48.54
CA ALA A 70 -38.40 -5.17 48.65
C ALA A 70 -38.12 -4.69 50.09
N ARG A 71 -37.30 -3.62 50.19
CA ARG A 71 -37.22 -2.56 51.23
C ARG A 71 -36.74 -2.97 52.63
N HIS A 72 -35.66 -2.32 53.09
CA HIS A 72 -35.72 -1.35 54.20
C HIS A 72 -34.45 -0.50 54.27
N ALA A 73 -34.67 0.81 54.34
CA ALA A 73 -33.69 1.83 54.68
C ALA A 73 -33.41 1.81 56.20
N ARG A 74 -32.19 2.20 56.60
CA ARG A 74 -31.89 2.98 57.81
C ARG A 74 -30.43 3.46 57.75
N GLY A 75 -30.24 4.78 57.68
CA GLY A 75 -28.97 5.44 58.00
C GLY A 75 -28.68 5.43 59.51
N PRO A 76 -27.55 6.01 59.94
CA PRO A 76 -27.59 7.41 60.38
C PRO A 76 -26.40 8.23 59.82
N ARG A 77 -26.59 9.50 59.39
CA ARG A 77 -26.41 10.73 60.20
C ARG A 77 -25.21 10.61 61.17
N GLY A 78 -24.15 11.40 61.11
CA GLY A 78 -23.84 12.65 60.44
C GLY A 78 -22.67 13.33 61.19
N ARG A 79 -22.31 14.54 60.75
CA ARG A 79 -21.44 15.56 61.38
C ARG A 79 -20.04 15.73 60.76
N LEU A 80 -20.00 16.63 59.76
CA LEU A 80 -19.00 17.69 59.73
C LEU A 80 -19.31 18.70 60.85
N PRO A 81 -18.32 19.48 61.33
CA PRO A 81 -18.25 20.85 60.80
C PRO A 81 -16.83 21.34 60.51
N ALA A 82 -16.81 22.33 59.63
CA ALA A 82 -15.67 23.14 59.24
C ALA A 82 -15.15 24.02 60.38
N HIS A 83 -13.85 24.34 60.34
CA HIS A 83 -13.34 25.61 60.84
C HIS A 83 -12.32 26.19 59.85
N ARG A 84 -12.49 27.49 59.60
CA ARG A 84 -11.70 28.38 58.74
C ARG A 84 -11.06 29.47 59.67
N PRO A 85 -10.31 30.46 59.15
CA PRO A 85 -8.86 30.62 59.33
C PRO A 85 -8.44 31.84 60.19
N ARG A 86 -7.14 32.03 60.42
CA ARG A 86 -6.37 33.27 60.80
C ARG A 86 -4.90 32.83 60.99
N GLY A 87 -3.81 33.53 60.67
CA GLY A 87 -3.53 34.88 60.18
C GLY A 87 -2.15 35.31 60.71
N GLY A 88 -1.26 35.85 59.84
CA GLY A 88 -0.04 36.62 60.19
C GLY A 88 1.23 35.80 60.51
N HIS A 89 2.47 36.24 60.26
CA HIS A 89 3.02 37.45 59.63
C HIS A 89 4.57 37.29 59.54
N ARG A 90 5.18 37.86 58.47
CA ARG A 90 6.56 38.42 58.37
C ARG A 90 7.75 37.42 58.40
N GLY A 91 8.79 37.54 57.56
CA GLY A 91 9.13 38.51 56.52
C GLY A 91 10.57 38.35 55.99
N ARG A 92 10.89 39.14 54.94
CA ARG A 92 12.23 39.57 54.45
C ARG A 92 13.15 38.49 53.82
N ALA A 93 13.83 38.69 52.69
CA ALA A 93 13.97 39.78 51.73
C ALA A 93 14.54 39.22 50.39
N PRO A 94 14.33 39.88 49.24
CA PRO A 94 15.04 39.63 47.97
C PRO A 94 16.11 40.70 47.68
N LEU A 95 16.99 40.45 46.70
CA LEU A 95 17.71 41.37 45.75
C LEU A 95 19.08 40.78 45.34
N PRO A 96 19.79 41.29 44.30
CA PRO A 96 19.42 42.03 43.07
C PRO A 96 19.92 41.28 41.80
N GLY A 97 19.56 41.53 40.54
CA GLY A 97 19.36 42.77 39.80
C GLY A 97 20.57 43.06 38.89
N ARG A 98 20.46 42.86 37.56
CA ARG A 98 21.17 43.66 36.52
C ARG A 98 20.38 43.72 35.22
N ARG A 99 19.81 44.90 34.95
CA ARG A 99 19.47 45.39 33.60
C ARG A 99 20.64 46.24 33.10
N ARG A 100 20.90 46.22 31.80
CA ARG A 100 21.44 47.38 31.07
C ARG A 100 20.55 47.69 29.87
N HIS A 101 20.11 48.94 29.83
CA HIS A 101 19.48 49.63 28.72
C HIS A 101 20.53 50.07 27.70
N LEU A 102 20.15 50.15 26.41
CA LEU A 102 20.42 51.32 25.58
C LEU A 102 19.21 51.61 24.68
N ARG A 103 18.75 52.87 24.72
CA ARG A 103 17.78 53.51 23.83
C ARG A 103 18.55 54.39 22.83
N GLY A 104 17.99 54.59 21.64
CA GLY A 104 18.31 55.70 20.74
C GLY A 104 17.49 55.65 19.44
N ARG A 105 16.56 56.60 19.25
CA ARG A 105 15.64 56.81 18.09
C ARG A 105 16.30 57.79 17.04
N PRO A 106 15.57 58.46 16.11
CA PRO A 106 14.94 58.00 14.85
C PRO A 106 15.30 58.92 13.63
N GLY A 107 14.80 58.61 12.42
CA GLY A 107 14.70 59.63 11.34
C GLY A 107 14.41 59.06 9.95
N GLY A 108 13.18 59.24 9.43
CA GLY A 108 12.90 59.89 8.13
C GLY A 108 12.76 58.86 7.01
N GLY A 109 11.71 58.76 6.19
CA GLY A 109 10.78 59.73 5.64
C GLY A 109 10.68 59.40 4.14
N GLY A 110 9.53 58.96 3.65
CA GLY A 110 9.37 58.61 2.22
C GLY A 110 8.05 57.92 1.87
N ARG A 111 7.00 58.71 1.62
CA ARG A 111 5.82 58.36 0.79
C ARG A 111 6.25 58.27 -0.70
N PRO A 112 5.55 57.55 -1.61
CA PRO A 112 4.28 58.01 -2.20
C PRO A 112 3.26 56.89 -2.53
N ARG A 113 1.96 57.11 -2.27
CA ARG A 113 0.86 57.50 -3.21
C ARG A 113 0.42 56.41 -4.20
N ASP A 114 -0.80 55.92 -3.96
CA ASP A 114 -1.76 55.48 -4.99
C ASP A 114 -1.97 56.59 -6.05
N PRO A 115 -2.27 56.25 -7.33
CA PRO A 115 -3.68 56.02 -7.68
C PRO A 115 -3.94 54.98 -8.80
N ALA A 116 -5.16 54.43 -8.79
CA ALA A 116 -5.80 53.78 -9.95
C ALA A 116 -6.04 54.78 -11.11
N PRO A 117 -6.23 54.29 -12.37
CA PRO A 117 -7.61 54.31 -12.90
C PRO A 117 -7.99 53.18 -13.90
N ARG A 118 -9.28 52.79 -13.79
CA ARG A 118 -10.31 52.42 -14.79
C ARG A 118 -9.93 51.95 -16.22
N GLY A 119 -10.51 50.80 -16.63
CA GLY A 119 -11.49 50.76 -17.74
C GLY A 119 -11.40 49.66 -18.83
N ARG A 120 -12.58 49.05 -19.11
CA ARG A 120 -13.04 48.23 -20.28
C ARG A 120 -12.77 46.71 -20.19
N ASP A 121 -13.75 45.89 -19.82
CA ASP A 121 -14.99 45.43 -20.51
C ASP A 121 -14.76 44.52 -21.73
N ARG A 122 -15.21 43.26 -21.61
CA ARG A 122 -15.94 42.49 -22.63
C ARG A 122 -16.47 41.15 -22.07
N SER A 123 -17.77 41.16 -21.75
CA SER A 123 -18.82 40.20 -22.16
C SER A 123 -18.63 38.68 -22.00
N ARG A 124 -19.43 38.11 -21.07
CA ARG A 124 -20.00 36.74 -21.14
C ARG A 124 -21.49 36.84 -21.48
N PRO A 125 -22.09 35.95 -22.30
CA PRO A 125 -23.53 35.92 -22.48
C PRO A 125 -24.21 34.99 -21.46
N ARG A 126 -25.30 35.47 -20.87
CA ARG A 126 -26.36 34.68 -20.23
C ARG A 126 -27.59 34.73 -21.14
N HIS A 127 -28.18 33.58 -21.44
CA HIS A 127 -29.55 33.51 -21.96
C HIS A 127 -30.55 33.54 -20.79
N ARG A 128 -31.61 34.35 -20.95
CA ARG A 128 -32.82 34.41 -20.13
C ARG A 128 -34.04 34.42 -21.05
N GLY A 129 -35.14 33.84 -20.56
CA GLY A 129 -36.51 34.00 -21.05
C GLY A 129 -37.30 32.70 -20.83
N ALA A 130 -37.98 32.50 -19.69
CA ALA A 130 -39.32 33.00 -19.30
C ALA A 130 -40.44 32.33 -20.13
N ARG A 131 -41.60 31.87 -19.63
CA ARG A 131 -42.32 31.81 -18.34
C ARG A 131 -43.54 30.89 -18.58
N GLY A 132 -44.12 30.31 -17.52
CA GLY A 132 -45.51 29.79 -17.53
C GLY A 132 -45.75 28.55 -16.67
N GLY A 133 -46.35 28.70 -15.49
CA GLY A 133 -47.02 27.61 -14.74
C GLY A 133 -48.49 27.44 -15.21
N PRO A 134 -49.38 26.68 -14.51
CA PRO A 134 -49.25 26.18 -13.13
C PRO A 134 -49.70 24.71 -12.86
N GLU A 135 -49.32 24.24 -11.67
CA GLU A 135 -50.06 23.43 -10.67
C GLU A 135 -50.73 22.05 -10.94
N ARG A 136 -50.46 21.16 -9.94
CA ARG A 136 -51.28 20.09 -9.30
C ARG A 136 -51.37 18.69 -9.94
N GLY A 137 -51.23 17.69 -9.06
CA GLY A 137 -51.92 16.40 -9.17
C GLY A 137 -51.06 15.17 -8.88
N ALA A 138 -51.08 14.70 -7.63
CA ALA A 138 -50.58 13.38 -7.24
C ALA A 138 -51.73 12.35 -7.27
N ALA A 139 -51.50 11.17 -7.86
CA ALA A 139 -52.23 9.90 -7.64
C ALA A 139 -51.33 8.78 -8.18
N ARG A 140 -50.69 7.92 -7.38
CA ARG A 140 -51.15 6.69 -6.69
C ARG A 140 -51.80 5.60 -7.57
N ALA A 141 -51.18 4.42 -7.45
CA ALA A 141 -51.72 3.06 -7.59
C ALA A 141 -51.99 2.57 -9.04
N ASP A 142 -51.91 1.30 -9.41
CA ASP A 142 -51.73 0.03 -8.71
C ASP A 142 -51.44 -1.07 -9.77
N ARG A 143 -51.01 -2.26 -9.33
CA ARG A 143 -51.24 -3.63 -9.89
C ARG A 143 -51.21 -3.81 -11.44
N GLY A 144 -50.39 -4.67 -12.04
CA GLY A 144 -49.91 -5.97 -11.60
C GLY A 144 -50.44 -7.08 -12.53
N ARG A 145 -49.54 -8.02 -12.90
CA ARG A 145 -49.81 -9.40 -13.39
C ARG A 145 -50.38 -9.50 -14.83
N ARG A 146 -50.11 -10.50 -15.68
CA ARG A 146 -49.42 -11.82 -15.67
C ARG A 146 -49.49 -12.31 -17.14
N ASP A 147 -48.46 -12.89 -17.75
CA ASP A 147 -48.15 -14.34 -17.88
C ASP A 147 -48.24 -14.82 -19.35
N HIS A 148 -47.25 -15.65 -19.74
CA HIS A 148 -47.29 -16.86 -20.60
C HIS A 148 -48.00 -16.83 -21.98
N ALA A 149 -47.59 -17.52 -23.06
CA ALA A 149 -46.56 -18.51 -23.36
C ALA A 149 -46.53 -18.77 -24.89
N LEU A 150 -45.41 -19.36 -25.37
CA LEU A 150 -45.25 -20.44 -26.38
C LEU A 150 -46.25 -20.50 -27.57
N GLN A 151 -45.81 -20.30 -28.81
CA GLN A 151 -45.18 -21.28 -29.73
C GLN A 151 -46.20 -21.81 -30.74
N GLU A 152 -45.95 -21.59 -32.03
CA GLU A 152 -46.26 -22.59 -33.06
C GLU A 152 -45.55 -22.34 -34.40
N ARG A 153 -45.18 -23.45 -35.02
CA ARG A 153 -44.49 -23.60 -36.31
C ARG A 153 -45.52 -23.59 -37.44
N ARG A 154 -45.12 -23.22 -38.66
CA ARG A 154 -45.59 -23.91 -39.88
C ARG A 154 -44.64 -23.71 -41.07
N LEU A 155 -44.52 -24.81 -41.81
CA LEU A 155 -43.61 -25.11 -42.90
C LEU A 155 -44.13 -24.51 -44.23
N GLY A 156 -43.22 -24.13 -45.13
CA GLY A 156 -43.54 -23.78 -46.50
C GLY A 156 -42.41 -24.24 -47.44
N ALA A 157 -42.66 -25.32 -48.17
CA ALA A 157 -41.77 -25.92 -49.16
C ALA A 157 -41.67 -25.08 -50.44
N ARG A 158 -40.49 -25.05 -51.08
CA ARG A 158 -40.34 -24.69 -52.51
C ARG A 158 -39.34 -25.60 -53.21
N ARG A 159 -39.75 -26.03 -54.42
CA ARG A 159 -39.10 -26.95 -55.37
C ARG A 159 -37.90 -26.31 -56.09
N PRO A 160 -37.02 -27.11 -56.72
CA PRO A 160 -35.80 -26.63 -57.39
C PRO A 160 -36.04 -26.36 -58.89
N GLY A 161 -35.30 -25.40 -59.46
CA GLY A 161 -35.33 -25.10 -60.89
C GLY A 161 -34.18 -24.18 -61.34
N ASP A 162 -33.27 -24.78 -62.11
CA ASP A 162 -32.46 -24.25 -63.21
C ASP A 162 -31.28 -23.27 -63.05
N ARG A 163 -30.31 -23.59 -63.91
CA ARG A 163 -28.91 -23.18 -64.06
C ARG A 163 -28.75 -21.82 -64.74
N ALA A 164 -27.68 -21.09 -64.40
CA ALA A 164 -26.71 -20.56 -65.39
C ALA A 164 -25.48 -19.94 -64.70
N PRO A 165 -24.28 -19.97 -65.34
CA PRO A 165 -23.00 -19.64 -64.71
C PRO A 165 -22.60 -18.17 -64.94
N GLY A 166 -22.02 -17.52 -63.94
CA GLY A 166 -21.57 -16.14 -64.11
C GLY A 166 -20.64 -15.62 -63.04
N ARG A 167 -19.39 -15.40 -63.45
CA ARG A 167 -18.39 -14.48 -62.89
C ARG A 167 -17.62 -14.95 -61.65
N ARG A 168 -16.38 -15.38 -61.92
CA ARG A 168 -15.27 -15.47 -60.95
C ARG A 168 -15.16 -14.16 -60.16
N ALA A 169 -15.57 -14.18 -58.91
CA ALA A 169 -15.26 -13.14 -57.96
C ALA A 169 -13.75 -13.16 -57.68
N ARG A 170 -13.06 -12.07 -58.01
CA ARG A 170 -11.67 -11.83 -57.61
C ARG A 170 -11.59 -11.94 -56.07
N PRO A 171 -10.58 -12.62 -55.51
CA PRO A 171 -10.44 -12.68 -54.06
C PRO A 171 -10.24 -11.25 -53.52
N ARG A 172 -11.18 -10.81 -52.68
CA ARG A 172 -11.06 -9.56 -51.93
C ARG A 172 -9.74 -9.62 -51.17
N GLY A 173 -8.80 -8.77 -51.57
CA GLY A 173 -7.48 -8.69 -50.99
C GLY A 173 -7.59 -8.62 -49.47
N ARG A 174 -6.90 -9.54 -48.79
CA ARG A 174 -6.65 -9.45 -47.35
C ARG A 174 -6.12 -8.05 -47.08
N ARG A 175 -6.95 -7.17 -46.52
CA ARG A 175 -6.49 -5.93 -45.90
C ARG A 175 -5.47 -6.38 -44.85
N ARG A 176 -4.18 -6.31 -45.19
CA ARG A 176 -3.11 -6.33 -44.19
C ARG A 176 -3.51 -5.25 -43.19
N ARG A 177 -3.91 -5.65 -41.98
CA ARG A 177 -4.00 -4.74 -40.84
C ARG A 177 -2.63 -4.09 -40.77
N ARG A 178 -2.48 -2.86 -41.27
CA ARG A 178 -1.28 -2.07 -40.99
C ARG A 178 -1.14 -2.09 -39.48
N ALA A 179 -0.05 -2.65 -38.97
CA ALA A 179 0.26 -2.57 -37.56
C ALA A 179 0.14 -1.08 -37.20
N ARG A 180 -0.75 -0.75 -36.25
CA ARG A 180 -0.95 0.64 -35.84
C ARG A 180 0.42 1.17 -35.42
N ALA A 181 0.85 2.27 -36.05
CA ALA A 181 2.18 2.83 -35.86
C ALA A 181 2.44 3.12 -34.37
N VAL A 182 3.67 2.89 -33.93
CA VAL A 182 4.15 3.37 -32.63
C VAL A 182 3.99 4.89 -32.62
N THR A 183 3.36 5.42 -31.59
CA THR A 183 3.09 6.86 -31.48
C THR A 183 4.20 7.57 -30.71
N ARG A 184 4.85 6.86 -29.78
CA ARG A 184 5.90 7.43 -28.92
C ARG A 184 6.84 6.34 -28.39
N TYR A 185 8.04 6.73 -27.98
CA TYR A 185 9.04 5.87 -27.36
C TYR A 185 9.40 6.33 -25.94
N ALA A 186 9.68 5.37 -25.06
CA ALA A 186 10.22 5.57 -23.71
C ALA A 186 11.31 4.53 -23.42
N ASP A 187 12.29 4.86 -22.57
CA ASP A 187 13.29 3.90 -22.10
C ASP A 187 12.65 2.94 -21.07
N VAL A 188 11.82 3.51 -20.19
CA VAL A 188 11.07 2.78 -19.16
C VAL A 188 9.65 3.32 -19.09
N VAL A 189 8.66 2.43 -19.15
CA VAL A 189 7.26 2.73 -18.81
C VAL A 189 6.96 2.14 -17.43
N ILE A 190 6.38 2.94 -16.54
CA ILE A 190 5.91 2.52 -15.22
C ILE A 190 4.38 2.62 -15.24
N VAL A 191 3.70 1.50 -14.99
CA VAL A 191 2.24 1.43 -14.93
C VAL A 191 1.81 1.56 -13.47
N GLY A 192 1.25 2.71 -13.10
CA GLY A 192 0.81 3.03 -11.74
C GLY A 192 1.53 4.24 -11.14
N GLY A 193 0.75 5.25 -10.73
CA GLY A 193 1.18 6.50 -10.10
C GLY A 193 1.00 6.50 -8.58
N GLY A 194 1.04 5.33 -7.93
CA GLY A 194 1.18 5.23 -6.48
C GLY A 194 2.59 5.56 -6.00
N VAL A 195 2.81 5.52 -4.69
CA VAL A 195 4.11 5.86 -4.09
C VAL A 195 5.27 5.01 -4.64
N THR A 196 5.04 3.73 -4.94
CA THR A 196 6.03 2.82 -5.53
C THR A 196 6.47 3.29 -6.92
N GLY A 197 5.51 3.59 -7.81
CA GLY A 197 5.80 4.05 -9.16
C GLY A 197 6.46 5.43 -9.18
N ALA A 198 5.99 6.34 -8.33
CA ALA A 198 6.59 7.67 -8.19
C ALA A 198 8.03 7.61 -7.64
N SER A 199 8.26 6.79 -6.59
CA SER A 199 9.59 6.56 -6.03
C SER A 199 10.53 5.94 -7.07
N LEU A 200 10.08 4.93 -7.82
CA LEU A 200 10.87 4.34 -8.89
C LEU A 200 11.24 5.35 -9.97
N ALA A 201 10.28 6.16 -10.43
CA ALA A 201 10.54 7.20 -11.42
C ALA A 201 11.60 8.19 -10.93
N TYR A 202 11.50 8.62 -9.68
CA TYR A 202 12.49 9.50 -9.05
C TYR A 202 13.90 8.86 -9.05
N HIS A 203 14.04 7.62 -8.57
CA HIS A 203 15.33 6.94 -8.50
C HIS A 203 15.92 6.60 -9.88
N LEU A 204 15.09 6.28 -10.89
CA LEU A 204 15.55 6.11 -12.26
C LEU A 204 16.13 7.42 -12.81
N THR A 205 15.46 8.55 -12.56
CA THR A 205 15.98 9.85 -13.01
C THR A 205 17.25 10.29 -12.28
N LEU A 206 17.40 9.95 -10.98
CA LEU A 206 18.66 10.14 -10.25
C LEU A 206 19.84 9.37 -10.89
N ARG A 207 19.54 8.20 -11.47
CA ARG A 207 20.50 7.36 -12.18
C ARG A 207 20.70 7.77 -13.65
N GLY A 208 20.16 8.92 -14.06
CA GLY A 208 20.36 9.47 -15.40
C GLY A 208 19.48 8.87 -16.50
N VAL A 209 18.47 8.05 -16.15
CA VAL A 209 17.51 7.55 -17.14
C VAL A 209 16.60 8.69 -17.59
N ARG A 210 16.62 9.02 -18.90
CA ARG A 210 16.03 10.26 -19.42
C ARG A 210 14.58 10.12 -19.88
N ARG A 211 14.19 9.00 -20.51
CA ARG A 211 12.82 8.82 -21.05
C ARG A 211 11.99 7.90 -20.17
N VAL A 212 11.79 8.29 -18.92
CA VAL A 212 10.89 7.60 -17.98
C VAL A 212 9.46 8.12 -18.15
N VAL A 213 8.49 7.23 -18.29
CA VAL A 213 7.07 7.57 -18.40
C VAL A 213 6.28 6.82 -17.34
N VAL A 214 5.59 7.54 -16.46
CA VAL A 214 4.61 6.98 -15.52
C VAL A 214 3.21 7.18 -16.09
N LEU A 215 2.45 6.10 -16.22
CA LEU A 215 1.06 6.11 -16.67
C LEU A 215 0.16 5.77 -15.48
N GLU A 216 -0.66 6.73 -15.07
CA GLU A 216 -1.62 6.61 -13.97
C GLU A 216 -3.03 6.74 -14.52
N ARG A 217 -3.87 5.73 -14.27
CA ARG A 217 -5.25 5.66 -14.77
C ARG A 217 -6.13 6.82 -14.28
N ARG A 218 -5.95 7.25 -13.03
CA ARG A 218 -6.74 8.34 -12.41
C ARG A 218 -5.82 9.51 -12.09
N PHE A 219 -5.48 9.69 -10.82
CA PHE A 219 -4.58 10.71 -10.32
C PHE A 219 -3.56 10.06 -9.39
N LEU A 220 -2.45 10.75 -9.12
CA LEU A 220 -1.38 10.25 -8.26
C LEU A 220 -1.94 9.84 -6.89
N ALA A 221 -1.45 8.71 -6.38
CA ALA A 221 -1.93 8.10 -5.13
C ALA A 221 -3.42 7.70 -5.09
N ALA A 222 -4.14 7.62 -6.22
CA ALA A 222 -5.55 7.21 -6.24
C ALA A 222 -5.82 5.75 -5.81
N GLY A 223 -4.78 4.91 -5.74
CA GLY A 223 -4.87 3.53 -5.25
C GLY A 223 -4.68 3.39 -3.75
N GLY A 224 -4.16 2.24 -3.30
CA GLY A 224 -3.94 1.94 -1.88
C GLY A 224 -3.10 2.98 -1.14
N THR A 225 -2.18 3.67 -1.84
CA THR A 225 -1.40 4.78 -1.29
C THR A 225 -2.28 5.87 -0.66
N GLY A 226 -3.30 6.37 -1.37
CA GLY A 226 -4.18 7.43 -0.87
C GLY A 226 -5.13 7.01 0.25
N ARG A 227 -5.19 5.71 0.55
CA ARG A 227 -5.90 5.15 1.70
C ARG A 227 -4.97 4.62 2.80
N SER A 228 -3.66 4.79 2.63
CA SER A 228 -2.68 4.36 3.63
C SER A 228 -2.76 5.22 4.89
N VAL A 229 -2.52 4.61 6.04
CA VAL A 229 -2.38 5.32 7.32
C VAL A 229 -0.98 5.92 7.52
N GLY A 230 -0.05 5.67 6.60
CA GLY A 230 1.23 6.41 6.55
C GLY A 230 2.25 6.04 7.62
N VAL A 231 2.04 4.97 8.39
CA VAL A 231 2.96 4.56 9.47
C VAL A 231 4.31 4.10 8.89
N ILE A 232 5.38 4.62 9.47
CA ILE A 232 6.78 4.28 9.18
C ILE A 232 7.36 3.73 10.47
N ARG A 233 7.64 2.42 10.47
CA ARG A 233 8.20 1.63 11.59
C ARG A 233 9.39 0.81 11.11
N GLN A 234 10.26 0.35 11.99
CA GLN A 234 11.51 -0.31 11.64
C GLN A 234 11.47 -1.85 11.75
N LEU A 235 10.57 -2.42 12.55
CA LEU A 235 10.52 -3.86 12.79
C LEU A 235 9.98 -4.70 11.61
N TYR A 236 10.76 -5.60 11.02
CA TYR A 236 10.38 -6.41 9.84
C TYR A 236 10.84 -7.89 9.88
N PRO A 237 10.14 -8.83 9.22
CA PRO A 237 10.45 -10.27 9.32
C PRO A 237 11.83 -10.64 8.77
N THR A 238 12.27 -9.99 7.69
CA THR A 238 13.49 -10.37 6.98
C THR A 238 14.61 -9.36 7.18
N PRO A 239 15.88 -9.80 7.16
CA PRO A 239 17.03 -8.90 7.17
C PRO A 239 16.99 -7.86 6.04
N GLU A 240 16.54 -8.26 4.85
CA GLU A 240 16.43 -7.40 3.68
C GLU A 240 15.37 -6.32 3.88
N ALA A 241 14.17 -6.68 4.36
CA ALA A 241 13.12 -5.71 4.62
C ALA A 241 13.50 -4.76 5.76
N THR A 242 14.22 -5.25 6.77
CA THR A 242 14.81 -4.41 7.83
C THR A 242 15.78 -3.38 7.27
N ARG A 243 16.77 -3.81 6.45
CA ARG A 243 17.71 -2.89 5.79
C ARG A 243 16.97 -1.87 4.90
N MET A 244 15.95 -2.31 4.18
CA MET A 244 15.14 -1.43 3.34
C MET A 244 14.42 -0.35 4.16
N VAL A 245 13.84 -0.70 5.30
CA VAL A 245 13.11 0.30 6.10
C VAL A 245 14.03 1.24 6.85
N VAL A 246 15.20 0.78 7.32
CA VAL A 246 16.23 1.66 7.90
C VAL A 246 16.67 2.71 6.87
N ARG A 247 16.93 2.29 5.63
CA ARG A 247 17.24 3.22 4.52
C ARG A 247 16.09 4.16 4.22
N SER A 248 14.86 3.63 4.18
CA SER A 248 13.68 4.42 3.85
C SER A 248 13.36 5.46 4.93
N LEU A 249 13.53 5.12 6.20
CA LEU A 249 13.35 6.04 7.33
C LEU A 249 14.29 7.25 7.22
N ALA A 250 15.56 7.02 6.86
CA ALA A 250 16.49 8.12 6.60
C ALA A 250 15.99 9.05 5.48
N VAL A 251 15.42 8.48 4.41
CA VAL A 251 14.81 9.27 3.33
C VAL A 251 13.59 10.06 3.80
N PHE A 252 12.74 9.51 4.67
CA PHE A 252 11.57 10.23 5.19
C PHE A 252 11.95 11.40 6.11
N ARG A 253 12.97 11.19 6.96
CA ARG A 253 13.48 12.23 7.86
C ARG A 253 14.12 13.39 7.09
N GLU A 254 14.84 13.07 6.02
CA GLU A 254 15.57 14.04 5.19
C GLU A 254 14.83 14.31 3.86
N PHE A 255 13.51 14.10 3.81
CA PHE A 255 12.77 14.08 2.55
C PHE A 255 12.80 15.43 1.82
N ALA A 256 12.72 16.53 2.57
CA ALA A 256 12.80 17.88 2.03
C ALA A 256 14.14 18.14 1.33
N GLU A 257 15.25 17.72 1.94
CA GLU A 257 16.59 17.91 1.42
C GLU A 257 16.87 16.97 0.23
N ARG A 258 16.53 15.68 0.39
CA ARG A 258 16.80 14.65 -0.63
C ARG A 258 15.91 14.81 -1.85
N VAL A 259 14.60 14.99 -1.65
CA VAL A 259 13.60 14.97 -2.73
C VAL A 259 13.25 16.39 -3.20
N GLY A 260 13.37 17.41 -2.34
CA GLY A 260 13.01 18.79 -2.65
C GLY A 260 11.49 19.02 -2.60
N ALA A 261 10.81 18.41 -1.62
CA ALA A 261 9.38 18.54 -1.36
C ALA A 261 9.07 18.17 0.11
N PRO A 262 7.96 18.63 0.71
CA PRO A 262 7.55 18.15 2.02
C PRO A 262 6.98 16.72 1.96
N SER A 263 7.26 15.90 2.96
CA SER A 263 6.65 14.57 3.14
C SER A 263 5.50 14.56 4.13
N GLY A 264 5.37 15.60 4.97
CA GLY A 264 4.52 15.55 6.15
C GLY A 264 5.01 14.54 7.21
N PHE A 265 6.30 14.17 7.19
CA PHE A 265 6.86 13.27 8.18
C PHE A 265 6.82 13.88 9.59
N VAL A 266 6.30 13.12 10.54
CA VAL A 266 6.26 13.45 11.96
C VAL A 266 6.92 12.30 12.73
N ALA A 267 8.03 12.62 13.40
CA ALA A 267 8.74 11.69 14.29
C ALA A 267 7.98 11.57 15.63
N SER A 268 6.77 11.01 15.60
CA SER A 268 5.97 10.75 16.80
C SER A 268 6.50 9.58 17.63
N GLY A 269 7.46 8.84 17.09
CA GLY A 269 7.82 7.49 17.52
C GLY A 269 6.71 6.47 17.24
N VAL A 270 7.07 5.20 17.38
CA VAL A 270 6.18 4.04 17.28
C VAL A 270 6.39 3.16 18.51
N LEU A 271 5.32 2.93 19.26
CA LEU A 271 5.28 1.95 20.35
C LEU A 271 4.57 0.68 19.86
N ILE A 272 5.13 -0.49 20.13
CA ILE A 272 4.57 -1.79 19.73
C ILE A 272 4.35 -2.63 20.98
N ALA A 273 3.13 -3.05 21.24
CA ALA A 273 2.83 -3.99 22.32
C ALA A 273 2.87 -5.43 21.79
N VAL A 274 3.74 -6.26 22.37
CA VAL A 274 4.05 -7.62 21.90
C VAL A 274 3.26 -8.64 22.71
N PRO A 275 2.48 -9.54 22.08
CA PRO A 275 1.77 -10.60 22.78
C PRO A 275 2.74 -11.65 23.36
N ALA A 276 2.32 -12.33 24.42
CA ALA A 276 3.06 -13.43 25.04
C ALA A 276 3.48 -14.52 24.03
N ALA A 277 2.62 -14.81 23.04
CA ALA A 277 2.90 -15.79 21.98
C ALA A 277 4.14 -15.47 21.12
N LEU A 278 4.65 -14.23 21.14
CA LEU A 278 5.86 -13.83 20.42
C LEU A 278 7.05 -13.53 21.33
N ALA A 279 6.90 -13.68 22.65
CA ALA A 279 7.93 -13.33 23.63
C ALA A 279 9.24 -14.13 23.42
N ASP A 280 9.14 -15.43 23.13
CA ASP A 280 10.30 -16.31 22.96
C ASP A 280 11.17 -15.93 21.74
N ARG A 281 10.56 -15.29 20.74
CA ARG A 281 11.23 -14.89 19.48
C ARG A 281 11.81 -13.48 19.57
N LEU A 282 11.42 -12.73 20.62
CA LEU A 282 11.65 -11.30 20.71
C LEU A 282 13.14 -10.94 20.76
N GLU A 283 13.91 -11.54 21.66
CA GLU A 283 15.32 -11.18 21.86
C GLU A 283 16.15 -11.44 20.60
N GLY A 284 15.96 -12.62 19.98
CA GLY A 284 16.63 -12.94 18.73
C GLY A 284 16.24 -11.99 17.59
N ALA A 285 14.95 -11.61 17.49
CA ALA A 285 14.50 -10.64 16.51
C ALA A 285 15.11 -9.25 16.77
N LEU A 286 15.09 -8.74 18.01
CA LEU A 286 15.65 -7.43 18.36
C LEU A 286 17.15 -7.36 18.14
N ALA A 287 17.91 -8.39 18.50
CA ALA A 287 19.35 -8.46 18.27
C ALA A 287 19.66 -8.34 16.76
N ARG A 288 18.94 -9.08 15.92
CA ARG A 288 19.08 -8.98 14.45
C ARG A 288 18.71 -7.58 13.93
N GLN A 289 17.61 -7.02 14.39
CA GLN A 289 17.14 -5.69 13.97
C GLN A 289 18.17 -4.60 14.30
N ARG A 290 18.67 -4.59 15.53
CA ARG A 290 19.69 -3.64 16.00
C ARG A 290 21.00 -3.78 15.22
N ALA A 291 21.45 -5.01 14.95
CA ALA A 291 22.64 -5.28 14.15
C ALA A 291 22.50 -4.77 12.70
N LEU A 292 21.26 -4.62 12.20
CA LEU A 292 20.96 -4.07 10.87
C LEU A 292 20.70 -2.55 10.89
N GLY A 293 20.90 -1.89 12.04
CA GLY A 293 20.79 -0.44 12.20
C GLY A 293 19.42 0.06 12.64
N ALA A 294 18.47 -0.82 12.97
CA ALA A 294 17.19 -0.39 13.51
C ALA A 294 17.34 0.11 14.96
N ARG A 295 16.87 1.33 15.24
CA ARG A 295 16.84 1.85 16.61
C ARG A 295 15.53 1.46 17.29
N VAL A 296 15.62 0.45 18.16
CA VAL A 296 14.49 -0.09 18.92
C VAL A 296 14.89 -0.40 20.36
N GLU A 297 14.11 0.12 21.31
CA GLU A 297 14.27 -0.10 22.75
C GLU A 297 13.21 -1.10 23.24
N ARG A 298 13.61 -2.06 24.07
CA ARG A 298 12.65 -2.94 24.76
C ARG A 298 12.34 -2.31 26.11
N LEU A 299 11.05 -2.17 26.41
CA LEU A 299 10.54 -1.70 27.68
C LEU A 299 9.68 -2.80 28.31
N ALA A 300 9.67 -2.83 29.65
CA ALA A 300 8.67 -3.60 30.37
C ALA A 300 7.28 -2.94 30.22
N PRO A 301 6.17 -3.70 30.29
CA PRO A 301 4.83 -3.15 30.11
C PRO A 301 4.48 -2.01 31.08
N ASP A 302 4.90 -2.11 32.35
CA ASP A 302 4.73 -1.08 33.38
C ASP A 302 5.46 0.23 33.07
N ALA A 303 6.45 0.19 32.19
CA ALA A 303 7.21 1.34 31.74
C ALA A 303 6.53 2.15 30.62
N VAL A 304 5.29 1.81 30.23
CA VAL A 304 4.51 2.52 29.20
C VAL A 304 4.42 4.03 29.44
N GLY A 305 4.34 4.44 30.72
CA GLY A 305 4.27 5.84 31.13
C GLY A 305 5.50 6.68 30.76
N ARG A 306 6.65 6.05 30.47
CA ARG A 306 7.84 6.74 29.95
C ARG A 306 7.67 7.22 28.51
N VAL A 307 6.73 6.63 27.77
CA VAL A 307 6.40 7.00 26.39
C VAL A 307 5.11 7.82 26.38
N ASP A 308 4.02 7.26 26.90
CA ASP A 308 2.73 7.93 27.02
C ASP A 308 1.85 7.22 28.06
N GLY A 309 1.66 7.84 29.24
CA GLY A 309 0.87 7.27 30.33
C GLY A 309 -0.64 7.15 30.06
N ARG A 310 -1.12 7.63 28.91
CA ARG A 310 -2.52 7.44 28.49
C ARG A 310 -2.75 6.08 27.82
N LEU A 311 -1.69 5.44 27.33
CA LEU A 311 -1.78 4.15 26.65
C LEU A 311 -1.95 3.01 27.65
N ASP A 312 -2.71 2.00 27.25
CA ASP A 312 -2.88 0.77 28.01
C ASP A 312 -2.21 -0.41 27.25
N PRO A 313 -1.15 -1.00 27.82
CA PRO A 313 -0.46 -2.15 27.24
C PRO A 313 -1.24 -3.46 27.38
N GLY A 314 -2.29 -3.50 28.21
CA GLY A 314 -3.01 -4.73 28.56
C GLY A 314 -2.05 -5.83 29.01
N ASP A 315 -2.28 -7.06 28.54
CA ASP A 315 -1.46 -8.23 28.85
C ASP A 315 -0.24 -8.41 27.92
N ALA A 316 0.29 -7.31 27.38
CA ALA A 316 1.50 -7.38 26.56
C ALA A 316 2.68 -7.95 27.35
N ALA A 317 3.45 -8.85 26.74
CA ALA A 317 4.64 -9.43 27.36
C ALA A 317 5.85 -8.47 27.32
N ALA A 318 5.88 -7.55 26.36
CA ALA A 318 6.89 -6.52 26.24
C ALA A 318 6.38 -5.35 25.39
N LEU A 319 7.03 -4.20 25.54
CA LEU A 319 6.84 -3.04 24.66
C LEU A 319 8.11 -2.77 23.86
N LEU A 320 7.96 -2.43 22.58
CA LEU A 320 9.06 -2.02 21.71
C LEU A 320 8.88 -0.57 21.32
N TRP A 321 9.86 0.27 21.64
CA TRP A 321 9.84 1.69 21.37
C TRP A 321 10.83 2.05 20.27
N GLU A 322 10.32 2.64 19.18
CA GLU A 322 11.09 3.16 18.06
C GLU A 322 10.99 4.70 18.06
N PRO A 323 11.90 5.42 18.74
CA PRO A 323 11.78 6.87 18.92
C PRO A 323 11.92 7.67 17.62
N ASP A 324 12.70 7.14 16.68
CA ASP A 324 13.01 7.82 15.41
C ASP A 324 11.96 7.60 14.32
N ALA A 325 10.99 6.72 14.59
CA ALA A 325 9.91 6.31 13.70
C ALA A 325 8.70 7.25 13.80
N GLY A 326 7.62 6.96 13.06
CA GLY A 326 6.39 7.76 13.13
C GLY A 326 5.49 7.56 11.94
N TYR A 327 5.09 8.64 11.28
CA TYR A 327 4.24 8.61 10.10
C TYR A 327 4.55 9.74 9.13
N ALA A 328 4.09 9.62 7.89
CA ALA A 328 4.13 10.68 6.89
C ALA A 328 2.83 10.71 6.07
N ASP A 329 2.60 11.80 5.33
CA ASP A 329 1.44 11.93 4.44
C ASP A 329 1.71 11.15 3.13
N PRO A 330 0.92 10.09 2.83
CA PRO A 330 1.14 9.29 1.64
C PRO A 330 0.95 10.04 0.32
N ALA A 331 0.02 10.99 0.27
CA ALA A 331 -0.22 11.80 -0.91
C ALA A 331 0.93 12.82 -1.11
N ALA A 332 1.36 13.48 -0.04
CA ALA A 332 2.47 14.43 -0.09
C ALA A 332 3.78 13.76 -0.53
N VAL A 333 4.11 12.60 0.04
CA VAL A 333 5.31 11.81 -0.35
C VAL A 333 5.24 11.41 -1.82
N THR A 334 4.09 10.91 -2.28
CA THR A 334 3.92 10.50 -3.69
C THR A 334 4.06 11.69 -4.64
N ALA A 335 3.41 12.80 -4.31
CA ALA A 335 3.51 14.04 -5.07
C ALA A 335 4.95 14.59 -5.08
N GLY A 336 5.65 14.50 -3.95
CA GLY A 336 7.05 14.91 -3.81
C GLY A 336 7.98 14.11 -4.72
N PHE A 337 7.90 12.78 -4.68
CA PHE A 337 8.67 11.93 -5.61
C PHE A 337 8.33 12.21 -7.08
N ALA A 338 7.04 12.31 -7.40
CA ALA A 338 6.58 12.61 -8.75
C ALA A 338 7.10 13.96 -9.26
N ALA A 339 7.05 15.01 -8.43
CA ALA A 339 7.57 16.33 -8.76
C ALA A 339 9.10 16.30 -8.94
N ALA A 340 9.82 15.58 -8.07
CA ALA A 340 11.26 15.43 -8.16
C ALA A 340 11.70 14.66 -9.41
N ALA A 341 10.94 13.65 -9.83
CA ALA A 341 11.15 12.94 -11.08
C ALA A 341 10.88 13.84 -12.31
N ARG A 342 9.78 14.62 -12.29
CA ARG A 342 9.44 15.58 -13.35
C ARG A 342 10.53 16.63 -13.56
N ARG A 343 11.07 17.21 -12.47
CA ARG A 343 12.20 18.16 -12.53
C ARG A 343 13.44 17.58 -13.22
N ARG A 344 13.57 16.25 -13.24
CA ARG A 344 14.68 15.51 -13.86
C ARG A 344 14.32 14.90 -15.22
N GLY A 345 13.16 15.24 -15.78
CA GLY A 345 12.77 14.88 -17.14
C GLY A 345 11.80 13.70 -17.26
N ALA A 346 11.38 13.06 -16.17
CA ALA A 346 10.32 12.05 -16.24
C ALA A 346 8.98 12.67 -16.66
N ARG A 347 8.21 11.94 -17.48
CA ARG A 347 6.83 12.28 -17.83
C ARG A 347 5.89 11.49 -16.93
N ILE A 348 4.91 12.17 -16.35
CA ILE A 348 3.91 11.53 -15.47
C ILE A 348 2.54 11.96 -15.96
N GLU A 349 1.82 10.99 -16.51
CA GLU A 349 0.55 11.16 -17.21
C GLU A 349 -0.57 10.55 -16.36
N GLN A 350 -1.46 11.41 -15.90
CA GLN A 350 -2.66 11.05 -15.15
C GLN A 350 -3.84 10.94 -16.13
N GLY A 351 -4.86 10.16 -15.80
CA GLY A 351 -5.95 9.83 -16.74
C GLY A 351 -5.53 8.89 -17.87
N ALA A 352 -4.36 8.25 -17.77
CA ALA A 352 -3.76 7.42 -18.81
C ALA A 352 -3.81 5.93 -18.39
N GLU A 353 -4.93 5.27 -18.66
CA GLU A 353 -5.09 3.84 -18.39
C GLU A 353 -4.32 2.99 -19.40
N VAL A 354 -3.53 2.03 -18.92
CA VAL A 354 -2.93 0.98 -19.75
C VAL A 354 -3.93 -0.16 -19.91
N VAL A 355 -4.25 -0.49 -21.17
CA VAL A 355 -5.21 -1.54 -21.54
C VAL A 355 -4.58 -2.65 -22.38
N GLY A 356 -3.27 -2.58 -22.64
CA GLY A 356 -2.55 -3.64 -23.33
C GLY A 356 -1.04 -3.58 -23.11
N ILE A 357 -0.41 -4.75 -23.14
CA ILE A 357 1.05 -4.91 -23.12
C ILE A 357 1.50 -5.38 -24.49
N LEU A 358 2.41 -4.63 -25.11
CA LEU A 358 2.99 -4.98 -26.41
C LEU A 358 4.10 -6.00 -26.22
N ARG A 359 4.20 -6.95 -27.16
CA ARG A 359 5.25 -7.98 -27.14
C ARG A 359 5.92 -8.12 -28.50
N ALA A 360 7.19 -8.50 -28.46
CA ALA A 360 7.98 -8.95 -29.58
C ALA A 360 8.62 -10.29 -29.18
N GLY A 361 7.99 -11.40 -29.57
CA GLY A 361 8.39 -12.73 -29.09
C GLY A 361 8.18 -12.88 -27.58
N ASP A 362 9.25 -13.28 -26.89
CA ASP A 362 9.36 -13.48 -25.44
C ASP A 362 9.77 -12.22 -24.67
N ARG A 363 9.75 -11.05 -25.33
CA ARG A 363 10.09 -9.75 -24.74
C ARG A 363 8.93 -8.76 -24.80
N VAL A 364 8.83 -7.90 -23.80
CA VAL A 364 7.98 -6.71 -23.85
C VAL A 364 8.46 -5.72 -24.91
N ALA A 365 7.52 -5.06 -25.58
CA ALA A 365 7.80 -4.03 -26.58
C ALA A 365 7.17 -2.68 -26.26
N GLY A 366 6.46 -2.56 -25.13
CA GLY A 366 5.79 -1.34 -24.69
C GLY A 366 4.36 -1.57 -24.21
N VAL A 367 3.53 -0.54 -24.26
CA VAL A 367 2.14 -0.55 -23.76
C VAL A 367 1.16 0.09 -24.73
N VAL A 368 -0.12 -0.18 -24.53
CA VAL A 368 -1.26 0.48 -25.20
C VAL A 368 -2.13 1.15 -24.16
N THR A 369 -2.45 2.43 -24.36
CA THR A 369 -3.36 3.16 -23.47
C THR A 369 -4.82 3.05 -23.95
N ALA A 370 -5.78 3.38 -23.08
CA ALA A 370 -7.21 3.37 -23.41
C ALA A 370 -7.59 4.30 -24.57
N THR A 371 -6.81 5.37 -24.82
CA THR A 371 -6.98 6.26 -25.98
C THR A 371 -6.47 5.65 -27.29
N GLY A 372 -5.85 4.47 -27.23
CA GLY A 372 -5.25 3.77 -28.36
C GLY A 372 -3.81 4.17 -28.66
N GLU A 373 -3.19 5.03 -27.83
CA GLU A 373 -1.78 5.38 -27.93
C GLU A 373 -0.89 4.15 -27.73
N ARG A 374 0.19 4.03 -28.51
CA ARG A 374 1.14 2.91 -28.46
C ARG A 374 2.52 3.45 -28.10
N ILE A 375 2.91 3.24 -26.85
CA ILE A 375 4.20 3.70 -26.33
C ILE A 375 5.16 2.52 -26.37
N ALA A 376 6.14 2.56 -27.26
CA ALA A 376 7.18 1.55 -27.34
C ALA A 376 8.18 1.72 -26.18
N ALA A 377 8.53 0.62 -25.52
CA ALA A 377 9.53 0.63 -24.46
C ALA A 377 10.17 -0.75 -24.29
N PRO A 378 11.50 -0.83 -24.11
CA PRO A 378 12.18 -2.10 -23.83
C PRO A 378 11.96 -2.59 -22.39
N LEU A 379 11.57 -1.70 -21.49
CA LEU A 379 11.30 -1.98 -20.08
C LEU A 379 9.91 -1.45 -19.71
N VAL A 380 9.10 -2.32 -19.10
CA VAL A 380 7.77 -1.96 -18.57
C VAL A 380 7.67 -2.50 -17.15
N VAL A 381 7.37 -1.63 -16.18
CA VAL A 381 7.24 -1.99 -14.76
C VAL A 381 5.78 -1.90 -14.35
N ASN A 382 5.20 -3.02 -13.96
CA ASN A 382 3.88 -3.11 -13.35
C ASN A 382 3.95 -2.72 -11.88
N ALA A 383 3.61 -1.47 -11.58
CA ALA A 383 3.50 -0.89 -10.24
C ALA A 383 2.03 -0.53 -9.91
N ALA A 384 1.07 -1.27 -10.47
CA ALA A 384 -0.36 -0.94 -10.43
C ALA A 384 -1.06 -1.34 -9.11
N GLY A 385 -0.30 -1.70 -8.07
CA GLY A 385 -0.82 -2.02 -6.73
C GLY A 385 -1.96 -3.05 -6.77
N LEU A 386 -3.13 -2.66 -6.27
CA LEU A 386 -4.33 -3.52 -6.23
C LEU A 386 -4.75 -4.07 -7.60
N TRP A 387 -4.37 -3.39 -8.70
CA TRP A 387 -4.66 -3.81 -10.08
C TRP A 387 -3.47 -4.51 -10.78
N ALA A 388 -2.40 -4.82 -10.05
CA ALA A 388 -1.21 -5.43 -10.63
C ALA A 388 -1.51 -6.78 -11.29
N ARG A 389 -2.42 -7.58 -10.72
CA ARG A 389 -2.88 -8.84 -11.33
C ARG A 389 -3.54 -8.61 -12.69
N ASP A 390 -4.40 -7.60 -12.81
CA ASP A 390 -5.08 -7.29 -14.08
C ASP A 390 -4.10 -6.80 -15.14
N VAL A 391 -3.14 -5.95 -14.75
CA VAL A 391 -2.07 -5.49 -15.65
C VAL A 391 -1.17 -6.65 -16.09
N ALA A 392 -0.85 -7.60 -15.19
CA ALA A 392 -0.07 -8.79 -15.55
C ALA A 392 -0.82 -9.71 -16.53
N ARG A 393 -2.15 -9.82 -16.41
CA ARG A 393 -2.99 -10.60 -17.35
C ARG A 393 -2.98 -10.02 -18.76
N LEU A 394 -2.82 -8.71 -18.93
CA LEU A 394 -2.58 -8.09 -20.25
C LEU A 394 -1.26 -8.60 -20.88
N ALA A 395 -0.29 -8.95 -20.04
CA ALA A 395 0.95 -9.64 -20.41
C ALA A 395 0.86 -11.17 -20.36
N GLY A 396 -0.34 -11.76 -20.23
CA GLY A 396 -0.56 -13.21 -20.25
C GLY A 396 0.12 -13.93 -19.08
N LEU A 397 0.34 -13.22 -17.99
CA LEU A 397 0.92 -13.71 -16.75
C LEU A 397 -0.15 -13.66 -15.66
N ASP A 398 -0.05 -14.55 -14.69
CA ASP A 398 -0.86 -14.49 -13.48
C ASP A 398 0.04 -14.20 -12.28
N LEU A 399 -0.47 -13.38 -11.35
CA LEU A 399 0.24 -13.04 -10.12
C LEU A 399 -0.49 -13.64 -8.91
N PRO A 400 0.25 -14.27 -7.97
CA PRO A 400 -0.33 -14.79 -6.74
C PRO A 400 -0.58 -13.62 -5.78
N ILE A 401 -1.53 -12.75 -6.10
CA ILE A 401 -1.87 -11.56 -5.29
C ILE A 401 -3.37 -11.55 -5.02
N VAL A 402 -3.76 -11.63 -3.75
CA VAL A 402 -5.15 -11.43 -3.31
C VAL A 402 -5.31 -9.99 -2.82
N VAL A 403 -6.41 -9.33 -3.20
CA VAL A 403 -6.71 -8.01 -2.65
C VAL A 403 -7.56 -8.18 -1.40
N GLY A 404 -6.98 -7.92 -0.23
CA GLY A 404 -7.66 -8.03 1.07
C GLY A 404 -8.17 -6.68 1.56
N ARG A 405 -9.39 -6.65 2.10
CA ARG A 405 -10.01 -5.45 2.71
C ARG A 405 -9.33 -5.11 4.02
N HIS A 406 -9.03 -3.83 4.25
CA HIS A 406 -8.46 -3.33 5.50
C HIS A 406 -9.19 -2.04 5.97
N PRO A 407 -10.26 -2.16 6.76
CA PRO A 407 -11.07 -1.01 7.16
C PRO A 407 -10.40 -0.14 8.24
N VAL A 408 -10.51 1.18 8.09
CA VAL A 408 -9.95 2.20 8.98
C VAL A 408 -11.06 3.12 9.47
N ILE A 409 -11.07 3.42 10.76
CA ILE A 409 -11.95 4.44 11.35
C ILE A 409 -11.16 5.69 11.73
N VAL A 410 -11.82 6.83 11.64
CA VAL A 410 -11.27 8.14 12.01
C VAL A 410 -12.01 8.61 13.25
N LEU A 411 -11.28 8.74 14.34
CA LEU A 411 -11.77 9.15 15.64
C LEU A 411 -11.42 10.61 15.88
N GLU A 412 -12.37 11.36 16.44
CA GLU A 412 -12.13 12.72 16.92
C GLU A 412 -11.77 12.66 18.40
N ARG A 413 -10.57 13.15 18.73
CA ARG A 413 -10.10 13.28 20.10
C ARG A 413 -10.85 14.41 20.80
N ASP A 414 -11.05 14.27 22.10
CA ASP A 414 -11.66 15.33 22.90
C ASP A 414 -10.76 16.59 22.96
N PRO A 415 -11.31 17.79 23.20
CA PRO A 415 -10.52 19.03 23.24
C PRO A 415 -9.39 19.02 24.28
N ASP A 416 -9.59 18.31 25.40
CA ASP A 416 -8.64 18.22 26.50
C ASP A 416 -7.66 17.05 26.33
N PHE A 417 -7.59 16.44 25.13
CA PHE A 417 -6.72 15.30 24.84
C PHE A 417 -5.24 15.58 25.12
N GLY A 418 -4.83 16.83 25.01
CA GLY A 418 -3.44 17.27 25.10
C GLY A 418 -2.67 16.97 23.81
N PRO A 419 -1.34 16.80 23.88
CA PRO A 419 -0.53 16.56 22.69
C PRO A 419 -0.91 15.24 22.00
N PRO A 420 -0.68 15.11 20.67
CA PRO A 420 -0.88 13.84 19.97
C PRO A 420 -0.13 12.67 20.65
N HIS A 421 -0.76 11.51 20.70
CA HIS A 421 -0.14 10.25 21.16
C HIS A 421 0.87 9.75 20.10
N PRO A 422 1.86 8.90 20.44
CA PRO A 422 2.72 8.24 19.46
C PRO A 422 1.90 7.30 18.57
N VAL A 423 2.48 6.80 17.47
CA VAL A 423 1.86 5.66 16.79
C VAL A 423 1.91 4.48 17.74
N TYR A 424 0.78 3.81 17.96
CA TYR A 424 0.70 2.63 18.82
C TYR A 424 0.23 1.43 18.02
N LEU A 425 1.07 0.40 17.93
CA LEU A 425 0.78 -0.87 17.25
C LEU A 425 0.60 -1.93 18.33
N ASP A 426 -0.62 -2.11 18.74
CA ASP A 426 -0.97 -3.05 19.79
C ASP A 426 -1.24 -4.43 19.17
N LEU A 427 -0.18 -5.23 19.02
CA LEU A 427 -0.28 -6.59 18.51
C LEU A 427 -0.93 -7.54 19.54
N ALA A 428 -0.89 -7.19 20.82
CA ALA A 428 -1.47 -7.99 21.91
C ALA A 428 -3.00 -7.86 21.96
N GLY A 429 -3.53 -6.64 21.92
CA GLY A 429 -4.96 -6.36 21.95
C GLY A 429 -5.60 -6.06 20.59
N GLY A 430 -4.81 -6.08 19.52
CA GLY A 430 -5.31 -6.14 18.14
C GLY A 430 -5.69 -4.82 17.48
N ALA A 431 -5.19 -3.68 17.97
CA ALA A 431 -5.42 -2.37 17.37
C ALA A 431 -4.14 -1.75 16.83
N TYR A 432 -4.27 -0.85 15.85
CA TYR A 432 -3.29 0.22 15.69
C TYR A 432 -3.96 1.58 15.85
N LEU A 433 -3.20 2.53 16.37
CA LEU A 433 -3.58 3.93 16.52
C LEU A 433 -2.50 4.80 15.90
N ARG A 434 -2.89 5.72 15.02
CA ARG A 434 -1.98 6.72 14.46
C ARG A 434 -2.59 8.11 14.63
N PRO A 435 -1.91 9.06 15.29
CA PRO A 435 -2.41 10.42 15.38
C PRO A 435 -2.52 11.03 13.97
N GLU A 436 -3.55 11.85 13.77
CA GLU A 436 -3.80 12.61 12.56
C GLU A 436 -4.03 14.09 12.92
N THR A 437 -3.72 14.96 11.96
CA THR A 437 -3.92 16.40 12.04
C THR A 437 -5.35 16.77 12.41
N GLY A 438 -5.54 17.94 13.04
CA GLY A 438 -6.86 18.45 13.40
C GLY A 438 -7.55 17.71 14.56
N GLY A 439 -6.77 17.16 15.50
CA GLY A 439 -7.33 16.47 16.67
C GLY A 439 -7.87 15.08 16.36
N LEU A 440 -7.44 14.46 15.26
CA LEU A 440 -7.94 13.16 14.83
C LEU A 440 -7.00 12.01 15.22
N THR A 441 -7.51 10.78 15.25
CA THR A 441 -6.76 9.53 15.36
C THR A 441 -7.30 8.55 14.34
N LEU A 442 -6.43 7.93 13.55
CA LEU A 442 -6.76 6.80 12.70
C LEU A 442 -6.63 5.52 13.51
N ALA A 443 -7.64 4.65 13.45
CA ALA A 443 -7.63 3.36 14.12
C ALA A 443 -8.07 2.23 13.19
N GLY A 444 -7.49 1.05 13.37
CA GLY A 444 -7.88 -0.16 12.65
C GLY A 444 -7.43 -1.41 13.38
N ALA A 445 -7.70 -2.57 12.79
CA ALA A 445 -7.41 -3.86 13.39
C ALA A 445 -6.04 -4.39 12.97
N LEU A 446 -5.40 -5.13 13.87
CA LEU A 446 -4.22 -5.96 13.57
C LEU A 446 -4.53 -7.47 13.68
N THR A 447 -5.74 -7.87 14.08
CA THR A 447 -6.10 -9.29 14.27
C THR A 447 -6.68 -9.98 13.05
N GLU A 448 -6.94 -9.25 11.98
CA GLU A 448 -7.64 -9.77 10.81
C GLU A 448 -6.64 -10.37 9.82
N ASP A 449 -6.94 -11.56 9.30
CA ASP A 449 -6.26 -12.09 8.11
C ASP A 449 -6.99 -11.52 6.90
N GLU A 450 -6.48 -10.41 6.34
CA GLU A 450 -7.14 -9.72 5.23
C GLU A 450 -7.29 -10.61 3.98
N THR A 451 -6.54 -11.71 3.86
CA THR A 451 -6.72 -12.67 2.76
C THR A 451 -8.05 -13.43 2.84
N ARG A 452 -8.64 -13.53 4.03
CA ARG A 452 -9.97 -14.12 4.26
C ARG A 452 -11.11 -13.15 3.99
N HIS A 453 -10.79 -11.88 3.75
CA HIS A 453 -11.74 -10.82 3.45
C HIS A 453 -11.40 -10.17 2.09
N PRO A 454 -11.47 -10.93 0.99
CA PRO A 454 -11.14 -10.39 -0.32
C PRO A 454 -12.08 -9.24 -0.70
N MET A 455 -11.53 -8.24 -1.37
CA MET A 455 -12.25 -7.04 -1.80
C MET A 455 -12.05 -6.81 -3.29
N ASP A 456 -13.11 -6.41 -4.00
CA ASP A 456 -12.96 -5.80 -5.32
C ASP A 456 -12.19 -4.48 -5.17
N PRO A 457 -11.05 -4.27 -5.86
CA PRO A 457 -10.32 -3.00 -5.83
C PRO A 457 -11.18 -1.77 -6.15
N ALA A 458 -12.28 -1.92 -6.89
CA ALA A 458 -13.23 -0.85 -7.17
C ALA A 458 -13.93 -0.31 -5.91
N GLN A 459 -14.02 -1.11 -4.84
CA GLN A 459 -14.61 -0.73 -3.55
C GLN A 459 -13.64 0.02 -2.62
N LEU A 460 -12.42 0.30 -3.07
CA LEU A 460 -11.42 1.04 -2.30
C LEU A 460 -11.96 2.40 -1.86
N GLY A 461 -11.91 2.65 -0.56
CA GLY A 461 -12.42 3.88 0.07
C GLY A 461 -13.93 3.91 0.27
N SER A 462 -14.64 2.78 0.07
CA SER A 462 -16.04 2.64 0.48
C SER A 462 -16.20 2.93 1.97
N GLU A 463 -17.35 3.47 2.35
CA GLU A 463 -17.62 3.84 3.74
C GLU A 463 -17.65 2.60 4.64
N VAL A 464 -17.18 2.78 5.87
CA VAL A 464 -17.24 1.79 6.94
C VAL A 464 -18.36 2.21 7.88
N GLY A 465 -19.42 1.41 7.94
CA GLY A 465 -20.59 1.68 8.77
C GLY A 465 -20.32 1.47 10.26
N LEU A 466 -21.27 1.90 11.09
CA LEU A 466 -21.13 1.86 12.56
C LEU A 466 -20.93 0.45 13.11
N GLU A 467 -21.59 -0.56 12.54
CA GLU A 467 -21.43 -1.96 12.95
C GLU A 467 -20.00 -2.47 12.73
N GLU A 468 -19.41 -2.18 11.56
CA GLU A 468 -18.01 -2.53 11.24
C GLU A 468 -17.01 -1.66 12.04
N ALA A 469 -17.39 -0.43 12.40
CA ALA A 469 -16.59 0.47 13.21
C ALA A 469 -16.54 0.09 14.70
N THR A 470 -17.64 -0.45 15.25
CA THR A 470 -17.81 -0.75 16.68
C THR A 470 -16.68 -1.63 17.25
N PRO A 471 -16.33 -2.79 16.67
CA PRO A 471 -15.24 -3.62 17.20
C PRO A 471 -13.86 -2.97 17.06
N ARG A 472 -13.68 -2.00 16.16
CA ARG A 472 -12.44 -1.23 16.03
C ARG A 472 -12.36 -0.13 17.08
N LEU A 473 -13.48 0.55 17.35
CA LEU A 473 -13.59 1.53 18.42
C LEU A 473 -13.36 0.87 19.79
N ALA A 474 -13.94 -0.30 20.05
CA ALA A 474 -13.73 -1.04 21.29
C ALA A 474 -12.25 -1.37 21.53
N ARG A 475 -11.52 -1.83 20.50
CA ARG A 475 -10.07 -2.08 20.61
C ARG A 475 -9.27 -0.80 20.76
N ALA A 476 -9.65 0.28 20.07
CA ALA A 476 -9.00 1.58 20.20
C ALA A 476 -9.17 2.16 21.61
N ALA A 477 -10.38 2.07 22.18
CA ALA A 477 -10.68 2.46 23.55
C ALA A 477 -9.89 1.61 24.56
N ARG A 478 -9.78 0.29 24.33
CA ARG A 478 -8.94 -0.57 25.17
C ARG A 478 -7.45 -0.21 25.08
N ALA A 479 -6.97 0.24 23.92
CA ALA A 479 -5.56 0.61 23.72
C ALA A 479 -5.20 1.99 24.26
N LEU A 480 -6.16 2.90 24.26
CA LEU A 480 -6.03 4.28 24.70
C LEU A 480 -7.39 4.68 25.30
N PRO A 481 -7.62 4.44 26.60
CA PRO A 481 -8.92 4.61 27.27
C PRO A 481 -9.63 5.94 26.99
N ARG A 482 -8.87 7.02 26.78
CA ARG A 482 -9.41 8.32 26.38
C ARG A 482 -10.17 8.33 25.06
N LEU A 483 -9.96 7.36 24.18
CA LEU A 483 -10.71 7.19 22.94
C LEU A 483 -12.07 6.50 23.12
N GLY A 484 -12.41 6.02 24.33
CA GLY A 484 -13.71 5.42 24.63
C GLY A 484 -14.89 6.36 24.39
N GLU A 485 -14.68 7.66 24.63
CA GLU A 485 -15.66 8.73 24.40
C GLU A 485 -15.46 9.45 23.05
N ALA A 486 -14.55 8.96 22.19
CA ALA A 486 -14.25 9.61 20.93
C ALA A 486 -15.40 9.45 19.93
N ARG A 487 -15.72 10.55 19.23
CA ARG A 487 -16.68 10.51 18.13
C ARG A 487 -16.06 9.83 16.92
N VAL A 488 -16.73 8.82 16.37
CA VAL A 488 -16.38 8.26 15.05
C VAL A 488 -16.78 9.28 13.99
N ARG A 489 -15.79 9.94 13.39
CA ARG A 489 -16.01 10.99 12.38
C ARG A 489 -16.37 10.41 11.02
N ARG A 490 -15.72 9.30 10.66
CA ARG A 490 -15.98 8.49 9.46
C ARG A 490 -15.21 7.19 9.55
N GLY A 491 -15.48 6.26 8.65
CA GLY A 491 -14.54 5.19 8.33
C GLY A 491 -14.48 4.93 6.84
N TYR A 492 -13.40 4.28 6.40
CA TYR A 492 -13.18 3.95 5.01
C TYR A 492 -12.48 2.60 4.85
N ALA A 493 -12.78 1.92 3.76
CA ALA A 493 -12.13 0.67 3.39
C ALA A 493 -10.76 0.95 2.75
N GLY A 494 -9.68 0.67 3.45
CA GLY A 494 -8.37 0.43 2.84
C GLY A 494 -8.31 -0.96 2.22
N ALA A 495 -7.18 -1.27 1.58
CA ALA A 495 -6.91 -2.61 1.09
C ALA A 495 -5.42 -2.85 0.89
N PHE A 496 -5.04 -4.12 0.91
CA PHE A 496 -3.70 -4.61 0.61
C PHE A 496 -3.72 -5.52 -0.62
N ASP A 497 -2.70 -5.42 -1.45
CA ASP A 497 -2.33 -6.41 -2.46
C ASP A 497 -1.40 -7.43 -1.80
N ILE A 498 -1.94 -8.59 -1.41
CA ILE A 498 -1.31 -9.55 -0.51
C ILE A 498 -0.76 -10.74 -1.29
N THR A 499 0.52 -11.03 -1.10
CA THR A 499 1.18 -12.24 -1.62
C THR A 499 1.10 -13.39 -0.60
N PRO A 500 1.29 -14.66 -1.02
CA PRO A 500 1.20 -15.81 -0.12
C PRO A 500 2.08 -15.72 1.11
N ASP A 501 3.25 -15.07 1.01
CA ASP A 501 4.23 -14.93 2.08
C ASP A 501 4.27 -13.53 2.73
N TRP A 502 3.32 -12.65 2.37
CA TRP A 502 3.25 -11.25 2.83
C TRP A 502 4.48 -10.39 2.46
N MET A 503 5.30 -10.83 1.51
CA MET A 503 6.46 -10.06 1.02
C MET A 503 6.23 -9.57 -0.41
N PRO A 504 6.77 -8.39 -0.81
CA PRO A 504 6.55 -7.86 -2.15
C PRO A 504 7.21 -8.72 -3.23
N ILE A 505 6.68 -8.62 -4.46
CA ILE A 505 7.31 -9.10 -5.68
C ILE A 505 8.03 -7.90 -6.31
N LEU A 506 9.36 -7.97 -6.40
CA LEU A 506 10.24 -6.93 -6.92
C LEU A 506 11.20 -7.55 -7.96
N ASP A 507 10.65 -7.99 -9.09
CA ASP A 507 11.40 -8.86 -10.01
C ASP A 507 11.00 -8.72 -11.47
N GLU A 508 11.87 -9.22 -12.34
CA GLU A 508 11.56 -9.44 -13.74
C GLU A 508 10.71 -10.70 -13.89
N THR A 509 9.75 -10.67 -14.82
CA THR A 509 8.90 -11.82 -15.12
C THR A 509 9.52 -12.70 -16.21
N PRO A 510 8.96 -13.88 -16.50
CA PRO A 510 9.39 -14.67 -17.67
C PRO A 510 9.23 -13.96 -19.02
N LEU A 511 8.45 -12.87 -19.11
CA LEU A 511 8.42 -11.98 -20.25
C LEU A 511 9.55 -10.95 -20.10
N ALA A 512 10.63 -11.11 -20.86
CA ALA A 512 11.83 -10.28 -20.74
C ALA A 512 11.51 -8.77 -20.87
N GLY A 513 12.04 -7.97 -19.96
CA GLY A 513 11.80 -6.53 -19.84
C GLY A 513 10.47 -6.15 -19.18
N PHE A 514 9.59 -7.10 -18.84
CA PHE A 514 8.39 -6.85 -18.04
C PHE A 514 8.67 -7.17 -16.57
N TRP A 515 8.60 -6.14 -15.72
CA TRP A 515 8.93 -6.21 -14.30
C TRP A 515 7.68 -6.01 -13.45
N VAL A 516 7.69 -6.55 -12.24
CA VAL A 516 6.62 -6.40 -11.24
C VAL A 516 7.17 -5.73 -10.00
N ALA A 517 6.42 -4.74 -9.50
CA ALA A 517 6.63 -4.04 -8.25
C ALA A 517 5.28 -3.94 -7.52
N ALA A 518 4.80 -5.08 -7.00
CA ALA A 518 3.46 -5.23 -6.43
C ALA A 518 3.45 -6.31 -5.34
N GLY A 519 2.30 -6.57 -4.75
CA GLY A 519 2.17 -7.56 -3.68
C GLY A 519 2.67 -7.01 -2.33
N MET A 520 2.49 -5.72 -2.10
CA MET A 520 3.13 -4.99 -1.01
C MET A 520 2.68 -5.43 0.38
N SER A 521 1.54 -6.12 0.49
CA SER A 521 1.08 -6.77 1.74
C SER A 521 1.08 -5.82 2.96
N GLY A 522 0.68 -4.56 2.74
CA GLY A 522 0.66 -3.52 3.78
C GLY A 522 2.01 -2.87 4.11
N HIS A 523 3.10 -3.26 3.45
CA HIS A 523 4.45 -2.71 3.68
C HIS A 523 4.85 -1.58 2.73
N GLY A 524 4.11 -1.42 1.62
CA GLY A 524 4.56 -0.64 0.46
C GLY A 524 4.91 0.81 0.74
N PHE A 525 4.15 1.51 1.60
CA PHE A 525 4.40 2.94 1.86
C PHE A 525 5.78 3.20 2.48
N LYS A 526 6.06 2.58 3.62
CA LYS A 526 7.32 2.80 4.34
C LYS A 526 8.54 2.19 3.65
N LEU A 527 8.35 1.20 2.76
CA LEU A 527 9.43 0.62 1.96
C LEU A 527 9.64 1.33 0.61
N ALA A 528 8.75 2.25 0.22
CA ALA A 528 8.75 2.84 -1.11
C ALA A 528 10.09 3.50 -1.52
N PRO A 529 10.81 4.24 -0.66
CA PRO A 529 12.12 4.77 -1.02
C PRO A 529 13.12 3.67 -1.42
N ALA A 530 13.30 2.66 -0.56
CA ALA A 530 14.24 1.57 -0.83
C ALA A 530 13.81 0.66 -1.99
N ILE A 531 12.50 0.46 -2.20
CA ILE A 531 11.98 -0.26 -3.38
C ILE A 531 12.34 0.48 -4.66
N GLY A 532 12.11 1.80 -4.70
CA GLY A 532 12.45 2.63 -5.86
C GLY A 532 13.94 2.60 -6.16
N GLU A 533 14.78 2.72 -5.13
CA GLU A 533 16.23 2.61 -5.25
C GLU A 533 16.70 1.24 -5.78
N MET A 534 16.19 0.16 -5.20
CA MET A 534 16.52 -1.23 -5.59
C MET A 534 16.14 -1.50 -7.05
N LEU A 535 14.91 -1.20 -7.43
CA LEU A 535 14.42 -1.46 -8.78
C LEU A 535 15.13 -0.57 -9.80
N ALA A 536 15.37 0.70 -9.49
CA ALA A 536 16.15 1.56 -10.38
C ALA A 536 17.58 1.03 -10.58
N ALA A 537 18.20 0.46 -9.55
CA ALA A 537 19.50 -0.20 -9.67
C ALA A 537 19.44 -1.40 -10.61
N ARG A 538 18.49 -2.32 -10.38
CA ARG A 538 18.33 -3.51 -11.22
C ARG A 538 18.03 -3.18 -12.67
N LEU A 539 17.12 -2.25 -12.94
CA LEU A 539 16.75 -1.82 -14.28
C LEU A 539 17.88 -1.14 -15.05
N THR A 540 18.88 -0.60 -14.34
CA THR A 540 20.08 0.04 -14.93
C THR A 540 21.31 -0.88 -14.91
N GLY A 541 21.15 -2.15 -14.51
CA GLY A 541 22.24 -3.13 -14.46
C GLY A 541 23.23 -2.94 -13.30
N ALA A 542 22.91 -2.06 -12.35
CA ALA A 542 23.75 -1.85 -11.16
C ALA A 542 23.36 -2.77 -10.01
N THR A 543 24.30 -3.01 -9.11
CA THR A 543 24.05 -3.75 -7.86
C THR A 543 23.16 -2.92 -6.93
N PRO A 544 22.01 -3.44 -6.46
CA PRO A 544 21.18 -2.76 -5.48
C PRO A 544 21.84 -2.79 -4.08
N PRO A 545 21.54 -1.81 -3.21
CA PRO A 545 22.12 -1.75 -1.86
C PRO A 545 21.56 -2.82 -0.90
N VAL A 546 20.44 -3.45 -1.27
CA VAL A 546 19.85 -4.59 -0.56
C VAL A 546 19.61 -5.71 -1.55
N SER A 547 19.84 -6.95 -1.13
CA SER A 547 19.61 -8.13 -1.96
C SER A 547 18.14 -8.22 -2.40
N PRO A 548 17.85 -8.45 -3.70
CA PRO A 548 16.50 -8.66 -4.18
C PRO A 548 16.01 -10.10 -3.98
N ALA A 549 16.88 -11.03 -3.53
CA ALA A 549 16.60 -12.46 -3.52
C ALA A 549 15.29 -12.86 -2.81
N PRO A 550 14.92 -12.28 -1.64
CA PRO A 550 13.65 -12.62 -0.98
C PRO A 550 12.40 -12.13 -1.73
N PHE A 551 12.55 -11.26 -2.72
CA PHE A 551 11.45 -10.60 -3.42
C PHE A 551 11.25 -11.11 -4.85
N ARG A 552 11.98 -12.18 -5.25
CA ARG A 552 11.89 -12.77 -6.58
C ARG A 552 10.53 -13.42 -6.83
N LEU A 553 10.03 -13.37 -8.07
CA LEU A 553 8.73 -13.94 -8.41
C LEU A 553 8.74 -15.48 -8.34
N ASP A 554 9.86 -16.10 -8.72
CA ASP A 554 10.02 -17.55 -8.79
C ASP A 554 10.02 -18.27 -7.43
N ARG A 555 10.09 -17.54 -6.32
CA ARG A 555 9.94 -18.10 -4.96
C ARG A 555 8.61 -18.81 -4.73
N PHE A 556 7.61 -18.53 -5.56
CA PHE A 556 6.29 -19.17 -5.52
C PHE A 556 6.16 -20.41 -6.43
N ALA A 557 7.17 -20.75 -7.23
CA ALA A 557 7.11 -21.86 -8.18
C ALA A 557 7.12 -23.25 -7.52
N ALA A 558 7.57 -23.37 -6.27
CA ALA A 558 7.76 -24.64 -5.55
C ALA A 558 6.66 -24.98 -4.53
N GLY A 559 5.48 -24.35 -4.61
CA GLY A 559 4.44 -24.47 -3.58
C GLY A 559 4.80 -23.59 -2.38
N ALA A 560 4.28 -22.37 -2.39
CA ALA A 560 4.50 -21.42 -1.31
C ALA A 560 3.98 -22.01 0.01
N ARG A 561 4.80 -21.96 1.07
CA ARG A 561 4.26 -22.08 2.42
C ARG A 561 3.43 -20.83 2.68
N PRO A 562 2.17 -20.94 3.14
CA PRO A 562 1.41 -19.77 3.58
C PRO A 562 2.22 -19.01 4.62
N GLY A 563 2.48 -17.73 4.38
CA GLY A 563 2.95 -16.83 5.40
C GLY A 563 1.87 -16.69 6.47
N ALA A 564 2.29 -16.75 7.73
CA ALA A 564 1.41 -16.34 8.82
C ALA A 564 1.09 -14.84 8.65
N THR A 565 -0.08 -14.42 9.13
CA THR A 565 -0.70 -13.09 8.93
C THR A 565 0.24 -11.89 9.09
N LEU A 566 -0.21 -10.69 8.71
CA LEU A 566 0.57 -9.45 8.91
C LEU A 566 1.22 -9.33 10.30
N VAL A 567 0.54 -9.74 11.37
CA VAL A 567 1.07 -9.74 12.75
C VAL A 567 2.17 -10.76 12.95
N ALA A 568 1.99 -11.98 12.46
CA ALA A 568 3.00 -13.02 12.59
C ALA A 568 4.30 -12.63 11.86
N SER A 569 4.21 -11.82 10.80
CA SER A 569 5.40 -11.29 10.12
C SER A 569 6.25 -10.33 10.96
N TYR A 570 5.79 -9.78 12.09
CA TYR A 570 6.56 -8.75 12.81
C TYR A 570 7.86 -9.28 13.44
N LEU A 571 7.91 -10.53 13.90
CA LEU A 571 9.06 -11.07 14.65
C LEU A 571 9.68 -12.32 13.99
N GLY A 572 9.38 -12.53 12.71
CA GLY A 572 9.85 -13.66 11.90
C GLY A 572 9.02 -14.91 12.11
#